data_AF-A0AAU7C9R8-F1
#
_entry.id   AF-A0AAU7C9R8-F1
#
_cell.length_a   1.000
_cell.length_b   1.000
_cell.length_c   1.000
_cell.angle_alpha   90.00
_cell.angle_beta   90.00
_cell.angle_gamma   90.00
#
_symmetry.space_group_name_H-M   'P 1'
#
loop_
_entity.id
_entity.type
_entity.pdbx_description
1 polymer ?
#
loop_
_entity_poly.entity_id
_entity_poly.type
_entity_poly.pdbx_seq_one_letter_code
_entity_poly.pdbx_strand_id
1 'polypeptide(L)'
;MSALSVTTCGPSPVWRTFGRSPGPSIAAEAFDRARAHSDPLADTIRARRLLGTELSYIGHPSFDDPGAQDAILAPMPAPTAAQTTRRSKPPVGMPPYLASLYDEAPLLTREQEAHLFRKMNYLKFRASRLRAQIDPEHAQTEDLDEIERDQAEALALRGQLVRANLRLVVSIARRNLGSQDDLFERVSDGNLVLFRAVETFDYARGNKFSTYATWAIRNQLARASHAKSDRQAHFLLGQDDILALASDSRTEAPEHSDVQEQRQLTVARLLARLGDRERRVLIGRYGIGGACEQTLTQLGQELGVTKERVRQIEARAQEKLRGLARDHEIVALLA
;
A
#
# COMPACT_ATOMS: atom_id res chain seq x y z
N MET A 1 -50.92 13.10 29.36
CA MET A 1 -50.07 14.20 29.89
C MET A 1 -48.90 13.55 30.60
N SER A 2 -47.76 13.53 29.92
CA SER A 2 -46.54 12.85 30.34
C SER A 2 -45.75 13.71 31.33
N ALA A 3 -45.20 13.09 32.37
CA ALA A 3 -44.04 13.60 33.08
C ALA A 3 -43.09 12.41 33.33
N LEU A 4 -41.97 12.42 32.62
CA LEU A 4 -40.87 11.47 32.74
C LEU A 4 -40.05 11.85 33.98
N SER A 5 -39.84 10.92 34.92
CA SER A 5 -38.83 11.04 35.97
C SER A 5 -37.69 10.07 35.69
N VAL A 6 -36.51 10.66 35.49
CA VAL A 6 -35.24 10.01 35.16
C VAL A 6 -34.71 9.30 36.40
N THR A 7 -34.42 8.00 36.30
CA THR A 7 -33.71 7.23 37.33
C THR A 7 -32.20 7.36 37.09
N THR A 8 -31.51 8.17 37.88
CA THR A 8 -30.04 8.24 37.89
C THR A 8 -29.47 7.18 38.84
N CYS A 9 -28.73 6.23 38.28
CA CYS A 9 -27.88 5.28 39.00
C CYS A 9 -26.74 6.05 39.69
N GLY A 10 -26.68 6.02 41.02
CA GLY A 10 -25.56 6.58 41.79
C GLY A 10 -24.32 5.67 41.73
N PRO A 11 -23.10 6.22 41.79
CA PRO A 11 -21.86 5.45 41.74
C PRO A 11 -21.58 4.67 43.04
N SER A 12 -21.02 3.47 42.86
CA SER A 12 -20.58 2.50 43.89
C SER A 12 -19.64 3.10 44.96
N PRO A 13 -19.73 2.67 46.24
CA PRO A 13 -19.00 3.27 47.35
C PRO A 13 -17.62 2.61 47.55
N VAL A 14 -16.57 3.11 46.89
CA VAL A 14 -15.19 2.61 47.13
C VAL A 14 -14.21 3.70 47.61
N TRP A 15 -14.58 4.99 47.60
CA TRP A 15 -13.61 6.07 47.87
C TRP A 15 -13.73 6.79 49.23
N ARG A 16 -14.54 6.29 50.18
CA ARG A 16 -14.69 6.93 51.52
C ARG A 16 -13.76 6.34 52.60
N THR A 17 -12.46 6.25 52.35
CA THR A 17 -11.47 6.14 53.45
C THR A 17 -10.12 6.71 53.03
N PHE A 18 -10.00 8.04 52.99
CA PHE A 18 -8.69 8.72 53.05
C PHE A 18 -8.64 9.57 54.31
N GLY A 19 -8.16 8.96 55.41
CA GLY A 19 -7.94 9.62 56.70
C GLY A 19 -6.67 9.16 57.44
N ARG A 20 -5.94 8.18 56.91
CA ARG A 20 -4.60 7.78 57.38
C ARG A 20 -3.87 7.17 56.20
N SER A 21 -2.75 7.75 55.80
CA SER A 21 -1.85 7.16 54.80
C SER A 21 -1.39 5.79 55.33
N PRO A 22 -1.67 4.67 54.63
CA PRO A 22 -1.02 3.42 54.93
C PRO A 22 0.48 3.59 54.67
N GLY A 23 1.34 2.94 55.47
CA GLY A 23 2.77 2.92 55.20
C GLY A 23 3.09 2.35 53.81
N PRO A 24 4.22 2.73 53.19
CA PRO A 24 4.55 2.38 51.80
C PRO A 24 4.56 0.86 51.52
N SER A 25 4.75 0.02 52.53
CA SER A 25 4.71 -1.45 52.39
C SER A 25 3.31 -2.00 52.14
N ILE A 26 2.28 -1.47 52.80
CA ILE A 26 0.89 -1.96 52.66
C ILE A 26 0.30 -1.51 51.32
N ALA A 27 0.67 -0.32 50.85
CA ALA A 27 0.29 0.18 49.53
C ALA A 27 0.95 -0.63 48.40
N ALA A 28 2.23 -1.02 48.56
CA ALA A 28 2.91 -1.90 47.62
C ALA A 28 2.31 -3.32 47.61
N GLU A 29 2.03 -3.92 48.77
CA GLU A 29 1.40 -5.24 48.86
C GLU A 29 -0.06 -5.26 48.35
N ALA A 30 -0.79 -4.14 48.47
CA ALA A 30 -2.14 -4.01 47.89
C ALA A 30 -2.08 -3.82 46.37
N PHE A 31 -1.08 -3.10 45.86
CA PHE A 31 -0.85 -2.91 44.43
C PHE A 31 -0.35 -4.20 43.76
N ASP A 32 0.51 -4.96 44.42
CA ASP A 32 0.98 -6.28 43.96
C ASP A 32 -0.13 -7.34 44.06
N ARG A 33 -1.03 -7.28 45.07
CA ARG A 33 -2.24 -8.12 45.13
C ARG A 33 -3.30 -7.77 44.10
N ALA A 34 -3.41 -6.51 43.70
CA ALA A 34 -4.25 -6.06 42.60
C ALA A 34 -3.70 -6.50 41.22
N ARG A 35 -2.38 -6.67 41.11
CA ARG A 35 -1.72 -7.32 39.97
C ARG A 35 -1.96 -8.84 39.92
N ALA A 36 -2.17 -9.45 41.09
CA ALA A 36 -2.32 -10.90 41.25
C ALA A 36 -3.74 -11.42 40.94
N HIS A 37 -4.74 -10.54 40.79
CA HIS A 37 -6.07 -10.92 40.32
C HIS A 37 -6.22 -10.38 38.91
N SER A 38 -6.14 -11.27 37.92
CA SER A 38 -6.52 -10.98 36.54
C SER A 38 -7.91 -10.34 36.54
N ASP A 39 -8.03 -9.08 36.14
CA ASP A 39 -9.35 -8.46 35.92
C ASP A 39 -9.98 -9.16 34.71
N PRO A 40 -11.03 -9.98 34.89
CA PRO A 40 -11.59 -10.77 33.79
C PRO A 40 -12.11 -9.89 32.66
N LEU A 41 -12.54 -8.66 32.97
CA LEU A 41 -12.97 -7.69 31.97
C LEU A 41 -11.77 -7.17 31.16
N ALA A 42 -10.64 -6.92 31.82
CA ALA A 42 -9.41 -6.50 31.15
C ALA A 42 -8.90 -7.61 30.21
N ASP A 43 -8.89 -8.86 30.66
CA ASP A 43 -8.46 -10.00 29.85
C ASP A 43 -9.44 -10.27 28.69
N THR A 44 -10.75 -10.09 28.89
CA THR A 44 -11.74 -10.15 27.81
C THR A 44 -11.49 -9.07 26.74
N ILE A 45 -11.18 -7.84 27.15
CA ILE A 45 -10.85 -6.74 26.22
C ILE A 45 -9.54 -7.04 25.48
N ARG A 46 -8.52 -7.54 26.17
CA ARG A 46 -7.24 -7.96 25.56
C ARG A 46 -7.44 -9.07 24.54
N ALA A 47 -8.17 -10.12 24.90
CA ALA A 47 -8.49 -11.24 24.01
C ALA A 47 -9.20 -10.76 22.73
N ARG A 48 -10.23 -9.90 22.87
CA ARG A 48 -10.93 -9.31 21.72
C ARG A 48 -10.00 -8.49 20.82
N ARG A 49 -9.10 -7.69 21.39
CA ARG A 49 -8.12 -6.91 20.62
C ARG A 49 -7.16 -7.82 19.85
N LEU A 50 -6.64 -8.86 20.51
CA LEU A 50 -5.73 -9.82 19.88
C LEU A 50 -6.44 -10.55 18.74
N LEU A 51 -7.66 -11.03 18.95
CA LEU A 51 -8.44 -11.71 17.92
C LEU A 51 -8.81 -10.80 16.73
N GLY A 52 -8.99 -9.50 16.96
CA GLY A 52 -9.28 -8.53 15.90
C GLY A 52 -8.10 -8.15 15.00
N THR A 53 -6.86 -8.47 15.39
CA THR A 53 -5.68 -8.18 14.54
C THR A 53 -5.43 -9.28 13.53
N GLU A 54 -5.22 -8.98 12.26
CA GLU A 54 -4.83 -10.01 11.27
C GLU A 54 -3.35 -10.39 11.44
N LEU A 55 -3.06 -11.69 11.59
CA LEU A 55 -1.69 -12.22 11.61
C LEU A 55 -1.43 -13.05 10.36
N SER A 56 -0.76 -12.44 9.38
CA SER A 56 -0.25 -13.15 8.21
C SER A 56 1.17 -13.66 8.45
N TYR A 57 1.39 -14.93 8.09
CA TYR A 57 2.70 -15.60 8.14
C TYR A 57 2.88 -16.50 6.92
N ILE A 58 4.13 -16.83 6.62
CA ILE A 58 4.50 -17.78 5.57
C ILE A 58 4.84 -19.10 6.26
N GLY A 59 3.99 -20.11 6.04
CA GLY A 59 4.15 -21.43 6.64
C GLY A 59 5.38 -22.17 6.10
N HIS A 60 5.99 -22.98 6.96
CA HIS A 60 7.08 -23.88 6.60
C HIS A 60 6.88 -25.23 7.30
N PRO A 61 7.21 -26.37 6.66
CA PRO A 61 6.97 -27.70 7.25
C PRO A 61 7.63 -27.92 8.61
N SER A 62 8.74 -27.23 8.87
CA SER A 62 9.46 -27.30 10.16
C SER A 62 8.73 -26.62 11.32
N PHE A 63 7.58 -25.99 11.11
CA PHE A 63 6.86 -25.29 12.20
C PHE A 63 6.01 -26.25 13.03
N ASP A 64 5.61 -27.38 12.47
CA ASP A 64 4.81 -28.40 13.16
C ASP A 64 5.71 -29.44 13.88
N ASP A 65 7.04 -29.41 13.69
CA ASP A 65 7.99 -30.32 14.33
C ASP A 65 8.51 -29.75 15.67
N PRO A 66 8.22 -30.39 16.82
CA PRO A 66 8.72 -29.96 18.13
C PRO A 66 10.24 -29.90 18.22
N GLY A 67 10.96 -30.77 17.50
CA GLY A 67 12.43 -30.78 17.51
C GLY A 67 13.04 -29.60 16.75
N ALA A 68 12.30 -29.00 15.84
CA ALA A 68 12.74 -27.84 15.07
C ALA A 68 12.55 -26.52 15.83
N GLN A 69 11.67 -26.46 16.83
CA GLN A 69 11.35 -25.26 17.60
C GLN A 69 12.60 -24.65 18.25
N ASP A 70 13.40 -25.47 18.95
CA ASP A 70 14.60 -25.00 19.64
C ASP A 70 15.64 -24.45 18.66
N ALA A 71 15.79 -25.10 17.50
CA ALA A 71 16.68 -24.64 16.44
C ALA A 71 16.18 -23.34 15.77
N ILE A 72 14.86 -23.10 15.73
CA ILE A 72 14.27 -21.87 15.19
C ILE A 72 14.44 -20.70 16.16
N LEU A 73 14.22 -20.94 17.45
CA LEU A 73 14.28 -19.92 18.51
C LEU A 73 15.71 -19.63 18.99
N ALA A 74 16.68 -20.48 18.62
CA ALA A 74 18.10 -20.31 18.88
C ALA A 74 18.62 -18.89 18.54
N PRO A 75 19.71 -18.43 19.17
CA PRO A 75 20.31 -17.14 18.86
C PRO A 75 20.77 -17.09 17.39
N MET A 76 20.76 -15.88 16.83
CA MET A 76 21.21 -15.62 15.46
C MET A 76 22.65 -16.14 15.26
N PRO A 77 22.96 -16.80 14.13
CA PRO A 77 24.30 -17.29 13.87
C PRO A 77 25.32 -16.14 13.86
N ALA A 78 26.48 -16.41 14.46
CA ALA A 78 27.55 -15.42 14.61
C ALA A 78 27.98 -14.86 13.23
N PRO A 79 28.30 -13.56 13.13
CA PRO A 79 28.77 -12.97 11.90
C PRO A 79 30.07 -13.65 11.46
N THR A 80 30.18 -13.96 10.17
CA THR A 80 31.41 -14.52 9.60
C THR A 80 32.54 -13.46 9.70
N ALA A 81 33.80 -13.88 9.87
CA ALA A 81 34.95 -12.95 9.95
C ALA A 81 35.04 -11.95 8.77
N ALA A 82 34.59 -12.34 7.57
CA ALA A 82 34.52 -11.48 6.38
C ALA A 82 33.42 -10.40 6.43
N GLN A 83 32.46 -10.53 7.33
CA GLN A 83 31.33 -9.60 7.51
C GLN A 83 31.71 -8.46 8.47
N THR A 84 32.52 -8.77 9.49
CA THR A 84 33.06 -7.79 10.46
C THR A 84 33.90 -6.71 9.77
N THR A 85 34.52 -7.02 8.63
CA THR A 85 35.39 -6.10 7.87
C THR A 85 34.66 -5.27 6.81
N ARG A 86 33.46 -5.67 6.38
CA ARG A 86 32.69 -5.01 5.30
C ARG A 86 31.69 -4.00 5.86
N ARG A 87 32.19 -2.85 6.32
CA ARG A 87 31.33 -1.67 6.54
C ARG A 87 31.11 -0.96 5.21
N SER A 88 29.87 -0.86 4.73
CA SER A 88 29.62 -0.01 3.56
C SER A 88 29.69 1.46 3.98
N LYS A 89 30.48 2.26 3.26
CA LYS A 89 30.55 3.70 3.52
C LYS A 89 29.36 4.39 2.85
N PRO A 90 28.77 5.43 3.48
CA PRO A 90 27.78 6.24 2.80
C PRO A 90 28.44 6.91 1.58
N PRO A 91 27.74 6.99 0.43
CA PRO A 91 28.27 7.66 -0.73
C PRO A 91 28.39 9.19 -0.50
N VAL A 92 29.34 9.83 -1.19
CA VAL A 92 29.63 11.27 -1.07
C VAL A 92 28.38 12.10 -1.44
N GLY A 93 28.08 13.14 -0.64
CA GLY A 93 26.95 14.05 -0.85
C GLY A 93 25.61 13.58 -0.31
N MET A 94 25.58 12.52 0.50
CA MET A 94 24.36 11.99 1.11
C MET A 94 23.87 12.88 2.28
N PRO A 95 22.57 13.23 2.35
CA PRO A 95 21.99 13.91 3.51
C PRO A 95 22.31 13.19 4.83
N PRO A 96 22.51 13.93 5.94
CA PRO A 96 22.98 13.38 7.21
C PRO A 96 22.04 12.32 7.79
N TYR A 97 20.73 12.47 7.62
CA TYR A 97 19.75 11.46 8.08
C TYR A 97 19.89 10.13 7.32
N LEU A 98 20.25 10.15 6.03
CA LEU A 98 20.48 8.93 5.24
C LEU A 98 21.84 8.30 5.55
N ALA A 99 22.81 9.13 5.94
CA ALA A 99 24.12 8.66 6.33
C ALA A 99 24.07 7.87 7.64
N SER A 100 23.25 8.26 8.63
CA SER A 100 23.14 7.55 9.91
C SER A 100 22.70 6.08 9.75
N LEU A 101 21.89 5.80 8.73
CA LEU A 101 21.45 4.43 8.38
C LEU A 101 22.62 3.48 8.09
N TYR A 102 23.79 4.01 7.75
CA TYR A 102 24.97 3.21 7.43
C TYR A 102 25.72 2.73 8.68
N ASP A 103 25.52 3.42 9.80
CA ASP A 103 26.17 3.16 11.09
C ASP A 103 25.27 2.35 12.04
N GLU A 104 23.94 2.46 11.90
CA GLU A 104 22.95 1.86 12.81
C GLU A 104 22.82 0.33 12.70
N ALA A 105 22.94 -0.26 11.51
CA ALA A 105 22.68 -1.69 11.30
C ALA A 105 23.72 -2.38 10.37
N PRO A 106 24.27 -3.54 10.78
CA PRO A 106 25.17 -4.33 9.95
C PRO A 106 24.42 -5.02 8.81
N LEU A 107 25.12 -5.29 7.71
CA LEU A 107 24.58 -6.08 6.59
C LEU A 107 24.43 -7.53 7.03
N LEU A 108 23.30 -8.16 6.72
CA LEU A 108 23.03 -9.56 7.05
C LEU A 108 23.58 -10.52 5.98
N THR A 109 24.01 -11.72 6.40
CA THR A 109 24.32 -12.83 5.47
C THR A 109 23.04 -13.52 5.03
N ARG A 110 23.13 -14.37 4.00
CA ARG A 110 22.01 -15.22 3.56
C ARG A 110 21.50 -16.14 4.68
N GLU A 111 22.39 -16.71 5.48
CA GLU A 111 22.03 -17.58 6.60
C GLU A 111 21.34 -16.81 7.73
N GLN A 112 21.84 -15.60 8.04
CA GLN A 112 21.22 -14.72 9.03
C GLN A 112 19.85 -14.22 8.56
N GLU A 113 19.72 -13.81 7.28
CA GLU A 113 18.43 -13.46 6.67
C GLU A 113 17.45 -14.63 6.82
N ALA A 114 17.83 -15.83 6.40
CA ALA A 114 16.97 -17.02 6.50
C ALA A 114 16.59 -17.34 7.95
N HIS A 115 17.53 -17.25 8.89
CA HIS A 115 17.26 -17.46 10.31
C HIS A 115 16.24 -16.46 10.87
N LEU A 116 16.42 -15.17 10.59
CA LEU A 116 15.51 -14.11 11.07
C LEU A 116 14.11 -14.25 10.45
N PHE A 117 14.00 -14.52 9.14
CA PHE A 117 12.72 -14.76 8.49
C PHE A 117 12.03 -16.01 9.03
N ARG A 118 12.77 -17.10 9.25
CA ARG A 118 12.24 -18.34 9.85
C ARG A 118 11.71 -18.09 11.26
N LYS A 119 12.50 -17.43 12.11
CA LYS A 119 12.13 -17.11 13.49
C LYS A 119 10.90 -16.19 13.55
N MET A 120 10.89 -15.12 12.75
CA MET A 120 9.76 -14.19 12.67
C MET A 120 8.46 -14.89 12.23
N ASN A 121 8.52 -15.75 11.20
CA ASN A 121 7.34 -16.47 10.71
C ASN A 121 6.86 -17.54 11.70
N TYR A 122 7.79 -18.22 12.39
CA TYR A 122 7.46 -19.18 13.43
C TYR A 122 6.72 -18.53 14.62
N LEU A 123 7.20 -17.38 15.11
CA LEU A 123 6.53 -16.65 16.19
C LEU A 123 5.11 -16.22 15.80
N LYS A 124 4.93 -15.75 14.55
CA LYS A 124 3.59 -15.43 14.03
C LYS A 124 2.70 -16.66 13.90
N PHE A 125 3.26 -17.80 13.49
CA PHE A 125 2.54 -19.07 13.42
C PHE A 125 2.11 -19.53 14.83
N ARG A 126 3.02 -19.52 15.81
CA ARG A 126 2.72 -19.88 17.20
C ARG A 126 1.65 -18.96 17.80
N ALA A 127 1.80 -17.64 17.66
CA ALA A 127 0.78 -16.67 18.06
C ALA A 127 -0.58 -16.92 17.37
N SER A 128 -0.58 -17.26 16.07
CA SER A 128 -1.81 -17.59 15.34
C SER A 128 -2.45 -18.89 15.84
N ARG A 129 -1.66 -19.91 16.20
CA ARG A 129 -2.14 -21.18 16.76
C ARG A 129 -2.74 -20.99 18.15
N LEU A 130 -2.06 -20.25 19.02
CA LEU A 130 -2.55 -19.90 20.36
C LEU A 130 -3.87 -19.12 20.28
N ARG A 131 -3.92 -18.09 19.43
CA ARG A 131 -5.15 -17.31 19.20
C ARG A 131 -6.34 -18.15 18.73
N ALA A 132 -6.12 -19.20 17.95
CA ALA A 132 -7.20 -20.07 17.49
C ALA A 132 -7.81 -20.92 18.60
N GLN A 133 -7.13 -21.06 19.74
CA GLN A 133 -7.56 -21.84 20.89
C GLN A 133 -8.22 -20.98 21.98
N ILE A 134 -8.12 -19.65 21.89
CA ILE A 134 -8.65 -18.73 22.90
C ILE A 134 -10.15 -18.49 22.69
N ASP A 135 -10.91 -18.74 23.75
CA ASP A 135 -12.25 -18.21 23.92
C ASP A 135 -12.17 -16.80 24.55
N PRO A 136 -12.70 -15.73 23.90
CA PRO A 136 -12.66 -14.38 24.44
C PRO A 136 -13.24 -14.23 25.85
N GLU A 137 -14.18 -15.09 26.25
CA GLU A 137 -14.86 -14.99 27.56
C GLU A 137 -14.14 -15.77 28.67
N HIS A 138 -13.23 -16.68 28.31
CA HIS A 138 -12.51 -17.55 29.23
C HIS A 138 -10.98 -17.52 29.03
N ALA A 139 -10.47 -16.45 28.41
CA ALA A 139 -9.06 -16.31 28.09
C ALA A 139 -8.21 -16.29 29.37
N GLN A 140 -7.17 -17.13 29.41
CA GLN A 140 -6.20 -17.14 30.51
C GLN A 140 -5.18 -16.00 30.31
N THR A 141 -4.80 -15.33 31.39
CA THR A 141 -3.80 -14.25 31.34
C THR A 141 -2.46 -14.74 30.77
N GLU A 142 -2.04 -15.97 31.10
CA GLU A 142 -0.80 -16.57 30.61
C GLU A 142 -0.78 -16.74 29.08
N ASP A 143 -1.88 -17.23 28.49
CA ASP A 143 -2.01 -17.39 27.04
C ASP A 143 -1.97 -16.03 26.32
N LEU A 144 -2.62 -15.01 26.90
CA LEU A 144 -2.63 -13.65 26.36
C LEU A 144 -1.23 -13.02 26.39
N ASP A 145 -0.51 -13.20 27.50
CA ASP A 145 0.87 -12.71 27.66
C ASP A 145 1.83 -13.40 26.68
N GLU A 146 1.67 -14.70 26.43
CA GLU A 146 2.48 -15.44 25.47
C GLU A 146 2.27 -14.94 24.03
N ILE A 147 1.01 -14.71 23.62
CA ILE A 147 0.69 -14.16 22.30
C ILE A 147 1.27 -12.76 22.13
N GLU A 148 1.11 -11.89 23.12
CA GLU A 148 1.65 -10.52 23.06
C GLU A 148 3.18 -10.53 22.97
N ARG A 149 3.84 -11.42 23.71
CA ARG A 149 5.29 -11.62 23.64
C ARG A 149 5.74 -12.06 22.25
N ASP A 150 5.05 -13.04 21.65
CA ASP A 150 5.36 -13.52 20.31
C ASP A 150 5.18 -12.42 19.25
N GLN A 151 4.09 -11.67 19.35
CA GLN A 151 3.82 -10.55 18.45
C GLN A 151 4.88 -9.45 18.60
N ALA A 152 5.27 -9.11 19.83
CA ALA A 152 6.29 -8.11 20.11
C ALA A 152 7.67 -8.53 19.58
N GLU A 153 8.06 -9.79 19.77
CA GLU A 153 9.33 -10.33 19.26
C GLU A 153 9.32 -10.40 17.72
N ALA A 154 8.22 -10.85 17.10
CA ALA A 154 8.07 -10.83 15.65
C ALA A 154 8.14 -9.41 15.07
N LEU A 155 7.56 -8.42 15.75
CA LEU A 155 7.64 -7.01 15.36
C LEU A 155 9.07 -6.47 15.48
N ALA A 156 9.79 -6.84 16.53
CA ALA A 156 11.20 -6.48 16.71
C ALA A 156 12.08 -7.06 15.60
N LEU A 157 11.90 -8.34 15.26
CA LEU A 157 12.61 -9.02 14.16
C LEU A 157 12.30 -8.38 12.81
N ARG A 158 11.03 -8.03 12.55
CA ARG A 158 10.65 -7.25 11.37
C ARG A 158 11.42 -5.93 11.32
N GLY A 159 11.46 -5.19 12.43
CA GLY A 159 12.20 -3.93 12.53
C GLY A 159 13.69 -4.11 12.23
N GLN A 160 14.31 -5.18 12.73
CA GLN A 160 15.69 -5.53 12.45
C GLN A 160 15.92 -5.81 10.95
N LEU A 161 15.06 -6.61 10.31
CA LEU A 161 15.13 -6.92 8.88
C LEU A 161 14.98 -5.68 8.02
N VAL A 162 14.06 -4.77 8.37
CA VAL A 162 13.89 -3.49 7.67
C VAL A 162 15.16 -2.66 7.79
N ARG A 163 15.65 -2.40 9.01
CA ARG A 163 16.83 -1.54 9.25
C ARG A 163 18.06 -2.03 8.49
N ALA A 164 18.30 -3.34 8.48
CA ALA A 164 19.39 -3.95 7.72
C ALA A 164 19.30 -3.70 6.19
N ASN A 165 18.10 -3.43 5.67
CA ASN A 165 17.83 -3.28 4.23
C ASN A 165 17.46 -1.85 3.80
N LEU A 166 17.39 -0.86 4.70
CA LEU A 166 17.09 0.53 4.32
C LEU A 166 18.12 1.10 3.32
N ARG A 167 19.39 0.73 3.47
CA ARG A 167 20.49 1.12 2.57
C ARG A 167 20.25 0.66 1.13
N LEU A 168 19.63 -0.51 0.95
CA LEU A 168 19.28 -1.03 -0.36
C LEU A 168 18.25 -0.11 -1.04
N VAL A 169 17.23 0.35 -0.31
CA VAL A 169 16.22 1.28 -0.83
C VAL A 169 16.87 2.56 -1.33
N VAL A 170 17.76 3.16 -0.54
CA VAL A 170 18.49 4.38 -0.91
C VAL A 170 19.29 4.17 -2.19
N SER A 171 20.00 3.03 -2.32
CA SER A 171 20.78 2.72 -3.51
C SER A 171 19.93 2.55 -4.77
N ILE A 172 18.73 1.96 -4.63
CA ILE A 172 17.79 1.75 -5.74
C ILE A 172 17.12 3.09 -6.12
N ALA A 173 16.64 3.84 -5.13
CA ALA A 173 15.99 5.13 -5.32
C ALA A 173 16.93 6.09 -6.06
N ARG A 174 18.17 6.21 -5.60
CA ARG A 174 19.20 7.06 -6.23
C ARG A 174 19.47 6.70 -7.70
N ARG A 175 19.46 5.41 -8.05
CA ARG A 175 19.67 4.96 -9.44
C ARG A 175 18.48 5.28 -10.35
N ASN A 176 17.27 5.41 -9.79
CA ASN A 176 16.05 5.65 -10.53
C ASN A 176 15.53 7.09 -10.35
N LEU A 177 16.37 8.03 -9.92
CA LEU A 177 16.01 9.45 -9.86
C LEU A 177 15.90 10.02 -11.29
N GLY A 178 14.78 10.65 -11.59
CA GLY A 178 14.67 11.58 -12.71
C GLY A 178 15.14 12.97 -12.31
N SER A 179 15.30 13.86 -13.29
CA SER A 179 15.85 15.22 -13.08
C SER A 179 15.03 16.13 -12.17
N GLN A 180 13.75 15.82 -11.93
CA GLN A 180 12.82 16.63 -11.13
C GLN A 180 12.35 15.94 -9.84
N ASP A 181 12.88 14.76 -9.52
CA ASP A 181 12.40 13.99 -8.37
C ASP A 181 13.17 14.30 -7.09
N ASP A 182 12.44 14.45 -5.99
CA ASP A 182 13.04 14.44 -4.66
C ASP A 182 13.45 13.02 -4.24
N LEU A 183 14.72 12.88 -3.85
CA LEU A 183 15.26 11.64 -3.33
C LEU A 183 14.54 11.19 -2.06
N PHE A 184 14.15 12.11 -1.19
CA PHE A 184 13.48 11.75 0.07
C PHE A 184 12.13 11.08 -0.20
N GLU A 185 11.35 11.63 -1.13
CA GLU A 185 10.06 11.08 -1.52
C GLU A 185 10.23 9.68 -2.14
N ARG A 186 11.21 9.51 -3.05
CA ARG A 186 11.49 8.19 -3.64
C ARG A 186 11.96 7.17 -2.60
N VAL A 187 12.78 7.58 -1.63
CA VAL A 187 13.19 6.70 -0.53
C VAL A 187 11.97 6.32 0.33
N SER A 188 11.08 7.27 0.60
CA SER A 188 9.85 7.04 1.35
C SER A 188 8.92 6.05 0.64
N ASP A 189 8.68 6.22 -0.65
CA ASP A 189 7.90 5.28 -1.48
C ASP A 189 8.52 3.88 -1.50
N GLY A 190 9.85 3.81 -1.63
CA GLY A 190 10.59 2.56 -1.60
C GLY A 190 10.51 1.85 -0.24
N ASN A 191 10.57 2.61 0.86
CA ASN A 191 10.47 2.07 2.22
C ASN A 191 9.10 1.42 2.46
N LEU A 192 8.01 2.01 1.96
CA LEU A 192 6.66 1.41 2.04
C LEU A 192 6.58 0.04 1.36
N VAL A 193 7.32 -0.17 0.28
CA VAL A 193 7.40 -1.47 -0.40
C VAL A 193 8.32 -2.42 0.36
N LEU A 194 9.44 -1.93 0.88
CA LEU A 194 10.33 -2.73 1.71
C LEU A 194 9.58 -3.33 2.90
N PHE A 195 8.77 -2.53 3.60
CA PHE A 195 7.94 -2.99 4.72
C PHE A 195 7.02 -4.14 4.35
N ARG A 196 6.36 -4.07 3.19
CA ARG A 196 5.48 -5.13 2.66
C ARG A 196 6.26 -6.33 2.14
N ALA A 197 7.43 -6.09 1.55
CA ALA A 197 8.30 -7.15 1.05
C ALA A 197 8.81 -8.03 2.20
N VAL A 198 9.16 -7.43 3.35
CA VAL A 198 9.57 -8.20 4.55
C VAL A 198 8.43 -9.08 5.06
N GLU A 199 7.18 -8.63 4.99
CA GLU A 199 6.02 -9.42 5.44
C GLU A 199 5.70 -10.58 4.51
N THR A 200 5.98 -10.44 3.21
CA THR A 200 5.56 -11.39 2.15
C THR A 200 6.70 -12.23 1.58
N PHE A 201 7.93 -12.01 2.04
CA PHE A 201 9.09 -12.73 1.52
C PHE A 201 9.18 -14.16 2.03
N ASP A 202 9.19 -15.10 1.10
CA ASP A 202 9.38 -16.51 1.39
C ASP A 202 10.87 -16.89 1.36
N TYR A 203 11.39 -17.22 2.54
CA TYR A 203 12.77 -17.64 2.74
C TYR A 203 13.03 -19.09 2.27
N ALA A 204 12.00 -19.94 2.17
CA ALA A 204 12.14 -21.34 1.78
C ALA A 204 12.58 -21.50 0.32
N ARG A 205 12.28 -20.51 -0.53
CA ARG A 205 12.72 -20.43 -1.92
C ARG A 205 14.23 -20.27 -2.10
N GLY A 206 14.98 -20.02 -1.03
CA GLY A 206 16.44 -19.94 -1.03
C GLY A 206 17.03 -18.71 -1.74
N ASN A 207 16.23 -17.84 -2.33
CA ASN A 207 16.70 -16.60 -2.92
C ASN A 207 17.14 -15.59 -1.85
N LYS A 208 18.06 -14.68 -2.17
CA LYS A 208 18.43 -13.59 -1.26
C LYS A 208 17.30 -12.57 -1.20
N PHE A 209 16.98 -12.05 -0.01
CA PHE A 209 15.91 -11.07 0.16
C PHE A 209 16.11 -9.83 -0.71
N SER A 210 17.36 -9.36 -0.83
CA SER A 210 17.70 -8.18 -1.65
C SER A 210 17.30 -8.34 -3.12
N THR A 211 17.30 -9.55 -3.68
CA THR A 211 16.90 -9.78 -5.08
C THR A 211 15.40 -9.52 -5.25
N TYR A 212 14.59 -10.10 -4.37
CA TYR A 212 13.14 -9.90 -4.36
C TYR A 212 12.77 -8.43 -4.09
N ALA A 213 13.36 -7.85 -3.04
CA ALA A 213 13.12 -6.46 -2.65
C ALA A 213 13.48 -5.49 -3.78
N THR A 214 14.59 -5.74 -4.50
CA THR A 214 15.00 -4.89 -5.61
C THR A 214 13.96 -4.82 -6.71
N TRP A 215 13.37 -5.96 -7.09
CA TRP A 215 12.32 -5.99 -8.11
C TRP A 215 11.06 -5.27 -7.64
N ALA A 216 10.62 -5.52 -6.40
CA ALA A 216 9.43 -4.90 -5.83
C ALA A 216 9.57 -3.36 -5.74
N ILE A 217 10.71 -2.87 -5.24
CA ILE A 217 10.99 -1.44 -5.09
C ILE A 217 11.06 -0.76 -6.45
N ARG A 218 11.79 -1.33 -7.43
CA ARG A 218 11.89 -0.73 -8.78
C ARG A 218 10.53 -0.60 -9.45
N ASN A 219 9.71 -1.65 -9.36
CA ASN A 219 8.37 -1.65 -9.94
C ASN A 219 7.49 -0.55 -9.33
N GLN A 220 7.56 -0.34 -8.01
CA GLN A 220 6.82 0.75 -7.38
C GLN A 220 7.34 2.13 -7.76
N LEU A 221 8.67 2.33 -7.77
CA LEU A 221 9.25 3.62 -8.12
C LEU A 221 8.92 4.03 -9.56
N ALA A 222 8.88 3.06 -10.48
CA ALA A 222 8.42 3.29 -11.86
C ALA A 222 6.94 3.72 -11.89
N ARG A 223 6.06 3.00 -11.16
CA ARG A 223 4.65 3.37 -11.04
C ARG A 223 4.45 4.77 -10.45
N ALA A 224 5.21 5.13 -9.42
CA ALA A 224 5.13 6.43 -8.77
C ALA A 224 5.52 7.57 -9.71
N SER A 225 6.58 7.39 -10.52
CA SER A 225 6.95 8.39 -11.53
C SER A 225 5.90 8.57 -12.62
N HIS A 226 5.29 7.48 -13.09
CA HIS A 226 4.21 7.59 -14.09
C HIS A 226 2.99 8.32 -13.53
N ALA A 227 2.54 7.96 -12.31
CA ALA A 227 1.39 8.61 -11.69
C ALA A 227 1.62 10.11 -11.40
N LYS A 228 2.85 10.52 -11.05
CA LYS A 228 3.18 11.94 -10.90
C LYS A 228 3.23 12.68 -12.23
N SER A 229 3.85 12.11 -13.27
CA SER A 229 3.81 12.70 -14.61
C SER A 229 2.38 12.85 -15.11
N ASP A 230 1.50 11.87 -14.88
CA ASP A 230 0.10 11.97 -15.27
C ASP A 230 -0.61 13.10 -14.52
N ARG A 231 -0.44 13.19 -13.19
CA ARG A 231 -0.98 14.30 -12.39
C ARG A 231 -0.45 15.65 -12.83
N GLN A 232 0.84 15.74 -13.13
CA GLN A 232 1.46 16.98 -13.59
C GLN A 232 1.02 17.33 -15.02
N ALA A 233 0.82 16.34 -15.90
CA ALA A 233 0.23 16.57 -17.23
C ALA A 233 -1.22 17.06 -17.11
N HIS A 234 -2.01 16.49 -16.20
CA HIS A 234 -3.35 16.98 -15.89
C HIS A 234 -3.34 18.39 -15.27
N PHE A 235 -2.33 18.72 -14.47
CA PHE A 235 -2.18 20.04 -13.85
C PHE A 235 -1.65 21.11 -14.83
N LEU A 236 -0.70 20.76 -15.69
CA LEU A 236 -0.10 21.66 -16.70
C LEU A 236 -1.04 21.96 -17.87
N LEU A 237 -2.03 21.10 -18.14
CA LEU A 237 -3.15 21.43 -19.03
C LEU A 237 -4.12 22.47 -18.42
N GLY A 238 -3.84 22.96 -17.20
CA GLY A 238 -4.74 23.81 -16.43
C GLY A 238 -4.41 25.30 -16.39
N GLN A 239 -3.20 25.75 -16.02
CA GLN A 239 -3.11 27.10 -15.43
C GLN A 239 -1.92 28.01 -15.80
N ASP A 240 -0.71 27.54 -16.09
CA ASP A 240 0.43 28.48 -15.94
C ASP A 240 0.90 29.20 -17.21
N ASP A 241 0.51 28.78 -18.42
CA ASP A 241 0.87 29.51 -19.67
C ASP A 241 -0.31 30.22 -20.36
N ILE A 242 -1.56 29.96 -19.93
CA ILE A 242 -2.75 30.53 -20.58
C ILE A 242 -3.11 31.90 -19.99
N LEU A 243 -2.85 32.14 -18.70
CA LEU A 243 -3.28 33.37 -18.02
C LEU A 243 -2.51 34.63 -18.43
N ALA A 244 -1.28 34.49 -18.95
CA ALA A 244 -0.49 35.62 -19.44
C ALA A 244 -0.68 35.91 -20.95
N LEU A 245 -1.16 34.93 -21.72
CA LEU A 245 -1.44 35.07 -23.16
C LEU A 245 -2.93 35.26 -23.48
N ALA A 246 -3.82 35.07 -22.50
CA ALA A 246 -5.24 35.36 -22.64
C ALA A 246 -5.48 36.88 -22.64
N SER A 247 -5.24 37.50 -23.78
CA SER A 247 -6.17 38.56 -24.22
C SER A 247 -7.60 38.00 -24.09
N ASP A 248 -8.51 38.77 -23.52
CA ASP A 248 -9.88 38.38 -23.26
C ASP A 248 -10.58 38.01 -24.58
N SER A 249 -10.54 36.73 -24.92
CA SER A 249 -11.14 36.12 -26.10
C SER A 249 -12.51 35.54 -25.76
N ARG A 250 -13.24 36.19 -24.85
CA ARG A 250 -14.70 36.03 -24.72
C ARG A 250 -15.48 36.84 -25.74
N THR A 251 -14.82 37.34 -26.78
CA THR A 251 -15.50 37.72 -28.02
C THR A 251 -15.31 36.54 -28.96
N GLU A 252 -16.36 35.73 -29.15
CA GLU A 252 -16.35 34.72 -30.21
C GLU A 252 -16.14 35.45 -31.54
N ALA A 253 -14.91 35.37 -32.06
CA ALA A 253 -14.61 35.86 -33.39
C ALA A 253 -15.36 34.95 -34.38
N PRO A 254 -16.23 35.49 -35.26
CA PRO A 254 -17.08 34.71 -36.16
C PRO A 254 -16.30 33.80 -37.12
N GLU A 255 -15.00 34.05 -37.32
CA GLU A 255 -14.15 33.21 -38.18
C GLU A 255 -13.77 31.87 -37.53
N HIS A 256 -13.83 31.74 -36.19
CA HIS A 256 -13.53 30.50 -35.49
C HIS A 256 -14.76 29.58 -35.30
N SER A 257 -15.98 30.11 -35.34
CA SER A 257 -17.21 29.28 -35.35
C SER A 257 -17.32 28.47 -36.63
N ASP A 258 -16.99 29.08 -37.77
CA ASP A 258 -17.13 28.46 -39.08
C ASP A 258 -16.20 27.27 -39.27
N VAL A 259 -14.95 27.37 -38.81
CA VAL A 259 -13.97 26.27 -38.86
C VAL A 259 -14.41 25.11 -37.96
N GLN A 260 -14.96 25.41 -36.78
CA GLN A 260 -15.43 24.38 -35.86
C GLN A 260 -16.70 23.70 -36.36
N GLU A 261 -17.63 24.45 -36.94
CA GLU A 261 -18.84 23.91 -37.56
C GLU A 261 -18.48 23.02 -38.76
N GLN A 262 -17.55 23.44 -39.62
CA GLN A 262 -17.05 22.63 -40.72
C GLN A 262 -16.37 21.32 -40.25
N ARG A 263 -15.61 21.37 -39.16
CA ARG A 263 -15.01 20.16 -38.55
C ARG A 263 -16.07 19.21 -38.03
N GLN A 264 -17.08 19.72 -37.32
CA GLN A 264 -18.19 18.91 -36.81
C GLN A 264 -19.01 18.28 -37.94
N LEU A 265 -19.30 19.03 -39.00
CA LEU A 265 -19.99 18.52 -40.20
C LEU A 265 -19.18 17.43 -40.89
N THR A 266 -17.85 17.57 -40.95
CA THR A 266 -16.96 16.56 -41.54
C THR A 266 -16.99 15.27 -40.72
N VAL A 267 -16.88 15.36 -39.40
CA VAL A 267 -17.00 14.20 -38.50
C VAL A 267 -18.36 13.54 -38.63
N ALA A 268 -19.45 14.31 -38.68
CA ALA A 268 -20.80 13.79 -38.86
C ALA A 268 -20.97 13.04 -40.20
N ARG A 269 -20.41 13.58 -41.30
CA ARG A 269 -20.42 12.93 -42.62
C ARG A 269 -19.65 11.61 -42.63
N LEU A 270 -18.50 11.55 -41.96
CA LEU A 270 -17.70 10.32 -41.85
C LEU A 270 -18.41 9.25 -41.01
N LEU A 271 -19.04 9.66 -39.89
CA LEU A 271 -19.81 8.76 -39.04
C LEU A 271 -21.06 8.22 -39.74
N ALA A 272 -21.67 8.97 -40.65
CA ALA A 272 -22.84 8.54 -41.41
C ALA A 272 -22.54 7.40 -42.40
N ARG A 273 -21.28 7.18 -42.78
CA ARG A 273 -20.85 6.07 -43.65
C ARG A 273 -20.53 4.77 -42.91
N LEU A 274 -20.48 4.81 -41.59
CA LEU A 274 -20.33 3.62 -40.76
C LEU A 274 -21.67 2.91 -40.57
N GLY A 275 -21.63 1.62 -40.27
CA GLY A 275 -22.84 0.89 -39.89
C GLY A 275 -23.40 1.39 -38.55
N ASP A 276 -24.71 1.22 -38.33
CA ASP A 276 -25.41 1.75 -37.14
C ASP A 276 -24.78 1.32 -35.81
N ARG A 277 -24.36 0.06 -35.72
CA ARG A 277 -23.68 -0.49 -34.52
C ARG A 277 -22.27 0.07 -34.34
N GLU A 278 -21.53 0.29 -35.42
CA GLU A 278 -20.18 0.88 -35.40
C GLU A 278 -20.24 2.34 -34.96
N ARG A 279 -21.17 3.10 -35.55
CA ARG A 279 -21.46 4.49 -35.20
C ARG A 279 -21.87 4.64 -33.74
N ARG A 280 -22.78 3.79 -33.24
CA ARG A 280 -23.24 3.82 -31.84
C ARG A 280 -22.10 3.57 -30.85
N VAL A 281 -21.24 2.59 -31.12
CA VAL A 281 -20.06 2.29 -30.29
C VAL A 281 -19.10 3.48 -30.25
N LEU A 282 -18.80 4.12 -31.38
CA LEU A 282 -17.91 5.27 -31.40
C LEU A 282 -18.52 6.52 -30.73
N ILE A 283 -19.80 6.81 -30.97
CA ILE A 283 -20.49 7.94 -30.34
C ILE A 283 -20.48 7.80 -28.81
N GLY A 284 -20.87 6.63 -28.28
CA GLY A 284 -20.89 6.40 -26.83
C GLY A 284 -19.50 6.29 -26.21
N ARG A 285 -18.50 5.81 -26.95
CA ARG A 285 -17.13 5.70 -26.43
C ARG A 285 -16.42 7.05 -26.31
N TYR A 286 -16.66 7.94 -27.27
CA TYR A 286 -15.94 9.22 -27.41
C TYR A 286 -16.82 10.45 -27.14
N GLY A 287 -18.06 10.27 -26.72
CA GLY A 287 -18.98 11.36 -26.39
C GLY A 287 -19.32 12.30 -27.56
N ILE A 288 -19.24 11.80 -28.80
CA ILE A 288 -19.39 12.64 -30.00
C ILE A 288 -20.82 13.18 -30.10
N GLY A 289 -20.99 14.48 -30.30
CA GLY A 289 -22.32 15.12 -30.41
C GLY A 289 -23.04 15.32 -29.08
N GLY A 290 -22.30 15.37 -27.95
CA GLY A 290 -22.87 15.63 -26.63
C GLY A 290 -23.33 14.38 -25.88
N ALA A 291 -22.97 13.18 -26.36
CA ALA A 291 -23.20 11.94 -25.64
C ALA A 291 -22.26 11.82 -24.43
N CYS A 292 -22.71 11.14 -23.36
CA CYS A 292 -21.82 10.81 -22.24
C CYS A 292 -20.85 9.69 -22.63
N GLU A 293 -19.59 9.82 -22.24
CA GLU A 293 -18.59 8.77 -22.45
C GLU A 293 -18.93 7.50 -21.65
N GLN A 294 -18.86 6.35 -22.31
CA GLN A 294 -19.18 5.04 -21.74
C GLN A 294 -17.99 4.08 -21.84
N THR A 295 -17.91 3.16 -20.87
CA THR A 295 -16.93 2.06 -20.89
C THR A 295 -17.38 0.95 -21.85
N LEU A 296 -16.43 0.16 -22.37
CA LEU A 296 -16.72 -1.00 -23.24
C LEU A 296 -17.67 -2.01 -22.59
N THR A 297 -17.66 -2.11 -21.26
CA THR A 297 -18.57 -2.98 -20.51
C THR A 297 -19.99 -2.42 -20.51
N GLN A 298 -20.18 -1.12 -20.30
CA GLN A 298 -21.48 -0.45 -20.33
C GLN A 298 -22.08 -0.48 -21.75
N LEU A 299 -21.27 -0.21 -22.78
CA LEU A 299 -21.68 -0.34 -24.19
C LEU A 299 -22.06 -1.78 -24.55
N GLY A 300 -21.38 -2.77 -23.97
CA GLY A 300 -21.71 -4.18 -24.16
C GLY A 300 -23.08 -4.53 -23.56
N GLN A 301 -23.38 -4.00 -22.37
CA GLN A 301 -24.68 -4.15 -21.72
C GLN A 301 -25.79 -3.48 -22.52
N GLU A 302 -25.57 -2.26 -23.04
CA GLU A 302 -26.56 -1.54 -23.87
C GLU A 302 -26.83 -2.24 -25.20
N LEU A 303 -25.79 -2.79 -25.85
CA LEU A 303 -25.88 -3.44 -27.16
C LEU A 303 -26.20 -4.95 -27.09
N GLY A 304 -26.34 -5.52 -25.89
CA GLY A 304 -26.59 -6.96 -25.69
C GLY A 304 -25.44 -7.85 -26.18
N VAL A 305 -24.20 -7.37 -26.12
CA VAL A 305 -23.00 -8.09 -26.59
C VAL A 305 -21.89 -8.09 -25.55
N THR A 306 -20.95 -9.02 -25.67
CA THR A 306 -19.81 -9.08 -24.75
C THR A 306 -18.86 -7.88 -24.95
N LYS A 307 -18.14 -7.51 -23.89
CA LYS A 307 -17.12 -6.44 -23.91
C LYS A 307 -16.12 -6.62 -25.05
N GLU A 308 -15.65 -7.84 -25.28
CA GLU A 308 -14.70 -8.14 -26.36
C GLU A 308 -15.34 -7.96 -27.74
N ARG A 309 -16.64 -8.24 -27.88
CA ARG A 309 -17.36 -7.97 -29.12
C ARG A 309 -17.48 -6.48 -29.41
N VAL A 310 -17.70 -5.63 -28.39
CA VAL A 310 -17.67 -4.16 -28.54
C VAL A 310 -16.29 -3.69 -29.00
N ARG A 311 -15.21 -4.21 -28.40
CA ARG A 311 -13.83 -3.88 -28.79
C ARG A 311 -13.53 -4.23 -30.25
N GLN A 312 -14.01 -5.38 -30.72
CA GLN A 312 -13.87 -5.77 -32.13
C GLN A 312 -14.64 -4.83 -33.08
N ILE A 313 -15.84 -4.41 -32.70
CA ILE A 313 -16.65 -3.45 -33.47
C ILE A 313 -15.97 -2.09 -33.53
N GLU A 314 -15.43 -1.60 -32.40
CA GLU A 314 -14.67 -0.36 -32.31
C GLU A 314 -13.44 -0.37 -33.23
N ALA A 315 -12.60 -1.41 -33.15
CA ALA A 315 -11.40 -1.54 -33.96
C ALA A 315 -11.72 -1.53 -35.46
N ARG A 316 -12.75 -2.28 -35.87
CA ARG A 316 -13.21 -2.31 -37.27
C ARG A 316 -13.74 -0.96 -37.73
N ALA A 317 -14.48 -0.26 -36.87
CA ALA A 317 -15.02 1.06 -37.17
C ALA A 317 -13.91 2.11 -37.35
N GLN A 318 -12.90 2.11 -36.48
CA GLN A 318 -11.74 3.00 -36.60
C GLN A 318 -10.93 2.72 -37.87
N GLU A 319 -10.74 1.46 -38.24
CA GLU A 319 -10.02 1.09 -39.46
C GLU A 319 -10.77 1.56 -40.72
N LYS A 320 -12.10 1.41 -40.74
CA LYS A 320 -12.94 1.98 -41.80
C LYS A 320 -12.86 3.51 -41.87
N LEU A 321 -12.89 4.20 -40.73
CA LEU A 321 -12.73 5.66 -40.70
C LEU A 321 -11.36 6.09 -41.20
N ARG A 322 -10.28 5.38 -40.85
CA ARG A 322 -8.94 5.64 -41.37
C ARG A 322 -8.85 5.43 -42.89
N GLY A 323 -9.56 4.43 -43.44
CA GLY A 323 -9.69 4.25 -44.88
C GLY A 323 -10.43 5.42 -45.55
N LEU A 324 -11.62 5.75 -45.03
CA LEU A 324 -12.44 6.86 -45.55
C LEU A 324 -11.76 8.23 -45.44
N ALA A 325 -10.93 8.42 -44.41
CA ALA A 325 -10.12 9.62 -44.21
C ALA A 325 -8.92 9.71 -45.15
N ARG A 326 -8.48 8.61 -45.74
CA ARG A 326 -7.45 8.58 -46.79
C ARG A 326 -8.05 8.80 -48.18
N ASP A 327 -9.27 8.30 -48.41
CA ASP A 327 -9.98 8.41 -49.69
C ASP A 327 -10.63 9.79 -49.90
N HIS A 328 -10.95 10.50 -48.81
CA HIS A 328 -11.39 11.91 -48.85
C HIS A 328 -10.20 12.77 -48.47
N GLU A 329 -9.86 13.78 -49.27
CA GLU A 329 -8.81 14.76 -49.00
C GLU A 329 -9.10 15.56 -47.70
N ILE A 330 -8.87 14.97 -46.54
CA ILE A 330 -8.84 15.68 -45.25
C ILE A 330 -7.57 16.57 -45.16
N VAL A 331 -6.64 16.39 -46.11
CA VAL A 331 -5.43 17.22 -46.25
C VAL A 331 -5.75 18.69 -46.57
N ALA A 332 -6.93 19.01 -47.11
CA ALA A 332 -7.30 20.39 -47.44
C ALA A 332 -7.91 21.20 -46.28
N LEU A 333 -8.27 20.59 -45.14
CA LEU A 333 -8.96 21.26 -44.01
C LEU A 333 -8.11 21.33 -42.72
N LEU A 334 -6.85 20.89 -42.79
CA LEU A 334 -5.87 20.99 -41.71
C LEU A 334 -4.67 21.88 -42.05
N ALA A 335 -4.69 22.56 -43.21
CA ALA A 335 -3.77 23.64 -43.58
C ALA A 335 -4.44 24.99 -43.34
#